data_AF-A0A9E2JND9-F1
#
_entry.id   AF-A0A9E2JND9-F1
#
_cell.length_a   1.000
_cell.length_b   1.000
_cell.length_c   1.000
_cell.angle_alpha   90.00
_cell.angle_beta   90.00
_cell.angle_gamma   90.00
#
_symmetry.space_group_name_H-M   'P 1'
#
loop_
_entity.id
_entity.type
_entity.pdbx_description
1 polymer ?
#
loop_
_entity_poly.entity_id
_entity_poly.type
_entity_poly.pdbx_seq_one_letter_code
_entity_poly.pdbx_strand_id
1 'polypeptide(L)'
;YKYPLLEKTMPFEGIQLASLADIAAMKIHAIEERGTRRDFVDAYFLSKKYSLEDMLDFYQNKYAVLENHLYSILRSLDYFEDAEQEKQMPQMLTEVSWEEVKEYFRKEIHRITEKKLRT
;
A
#
# COMPACT_ATOMS: atom_id res chain seq x y z
N TYR A 1 17.66 -8.10 7.17
CA TYR A 1 16.23 -7.71 7.25
C TYR A 1 15.74 -8.04 8.65
N LYS A 2 15.14 -7.09 9.38
CA LYS A 2 14.84 -7.25 10.82
C LYS A 2 13.38 -7.60 11.14
N TYR A 3 12.48 -7.42 10.18
CA TYR A 3 11.06 -7.70 10.36
C TYR A 3 10.74 -9.15 10.01
N PRO A 4 9.78 -9.79 10.72
CA PRO A 4 9.32 -11.11 10.37
C PRO A 4 8.68 -11.12 8.97
N LEU A 5 8.71 -12.28 8.32
CA LEU A 5 7.85 -12.55 7.19
C LEU A 5 6.46 -12.92 7.71
N LEU A 6 5.43 -12.39 7.06
CA LEU A 6 4.03 -12.73 7.38
C LEU A 6 3.70 -14.15 6.92
N GLU A 7 4.23 -14.54 5.76
CA GLU A 7 4.01 -15.85 5.16
C GLU A 7 5.31 -16.47 4.67
N LYS A 8 5.24 -17.74 4.21
CA LYS A 8 6.38 -18.38 3.57
C LYS A 8 6.71 -17.67 2.26
N THR A 9 8.00 -17.60 1.96
CA THR A 9 8.47 -17.10 0.66
C THR A 9 8.02 -18.00 -0.48
N MET A 10 7.81 -17.41 -1.65
CA MET A 10 7.45 -18.11 -2.87
C MET A 10 8.69 -18.33 -3.75
N PRO A 11 9.05 -19.58 -4.10
CA PRO A 11 10.14 -19.82 -5.04
C PRO A 11 9.75 -19.34 -6.44
N PHE A 12 10.63 -18.61 -7.10
CA PHE A 12 10.47 -18.16 -8.49
C PHE A 12 11.84 -18.04 -9.15
N GLU A 13 12.07 -18.72 -10.27
CA GLU A 13 13.34 -18.64 -11.03
C GLU A 13 14.61 -18.79 -10.17
N GLY A 14 14.57 -19.69 -9.17
CA GLY A 14 15.71 -19.95 -8.27
C GLY A 14 15.91 -18.92 -7.14
N ILE A 15 15.02 -17.93 -7.01
CA ILE A 15 15.02 -16.97 -5.90
C ILE A 15 13.76 -17.08 -5.03
N GLN A 16 13.88 -16.71 -3.76
CA GLN A 16 12.77 -16.68 -2.80
C GLN A 16 12.14 -15.29 -2.75
N LEU A 17 10.92 -15.16 -3.26
CA LEU A 17 10.16 -13.93 -3.24
C LEU A 17 9.35 -13.79 -1.94
N ALA A 18 9.21 -12.57 -1.46
CA ALA A 18 8.26 -12.26 -0.39
C ALA A 18 6.82 -12.58 -0.84
N SER A 19 5.95 -12.93 0.11
CA SER A 19 4.55 -13.16 -0.20
C SER A 19 3.85 -11.87 -0.60
N LEU A 20 2.65 -11.99 -1.20
CA LEU A 20 1.87 -10.80 -1.55
C LEU A 20 1.42 -10.02 -0.31
N ALA A 21 1.15 -10.69 0.82
CA ALA A 21 0.84 -10.04 2.09
C ALA A 21 2.03 -9.24 2.62
N ASP A 22 3.24 -9.81 2.56
CA ASP A 22 4.48 -9.11 2.91
C ASP A 22 4.72 -7.89 2.01
N ILE A 23 4.52 -8.04 0.70
CA ILE A 23 4.68 -6.95 -0.26
C ILE A 23 3.63 -5.86 -0.03
N ALA A 24 2.38 -6.21 0.29
CA ALA A 24 1.33 -5.26 0.62
C ALA A 24 1.68 -4.42 1.85
N ALA A 25 2.12 -5.04 2.94
CA ALA A 25 2.62 -4.33 4.11
C ALA A 25 3.79 -3.39 3.77
N MET A 26 4.74 -3.86 2.95
CA MET A 26 5.87 -3.05 2.50
C MET A 26 5.45 -1.86 1.64
N LYS A 27 4.35 -1.98 0.87
CA LYS A 27 3.83 -0.88 0.05
C LYS A 27 3.13 0.20 0.89
N ILE A 28 2.40 -0.19 1.94
CA ILE A 28 1.88 0.78 2.92
C ILE A 28 3.03 1.57 3.54
N HIS A 29 4.10 0.88 3.96
CA HIS A 29 5.28 1.55 4.52
C HIS A 29 5.98 2.48 3.52
N ALA A 30 6.11 2.05 2.25
CA ALA A 30 6.72 2.90 1.22
C ALA A 30 5.88 4.15 0.90
N ILE A 31 4.55 4.04 0.91
CA ILE A 31 3.67 5.20 0.74
C ILE A 31 3.84 6.17 1.92
N GLU A 32 3.91 5.65 3.15
CA GLU A 32 4.16 6.46 4.33
C GLU A 32 5.48 7.23 4.26
N GLU A 33 6.58 6.58 3.85
CA GLU A 33 7.91 7.19 3.83
C GLU A 33 8.17 8.11 2.64
N ARG A 34 7.70 7.75 1.43
CA ARG A 34 8.07 8.46 0.19
C ARG A 34 6.92 8.73 -0.80
N GLY A 35 5.82 7.97 -0.75
CA GLY A 35 4.64 8.25 -1.57
C GLY A 35 4.88 8.34 -3.08
N THR A 36 5.72 7.48 -3.68
CA THR A 36 5.98 7.56 -5.14
C THR A 36 4.80 7.05 -5.96
N ARG A 37 4.70 7.49 -7.22
CA ARG A 37 3.63 7.04 -8.13
C ARG A 37 3.61 5.52 -8.30
N ARG A 38 4.80 4.90 -8.35
CA ARG A 38 4.92 3.43 -8.40
C ARG A 38 4.36 2.75 -7.16
N ASP A 39 4.58 3.31 -5.97
CA ASP A 39 4.07 2.69 -4.74
C ASP A 39 2.55 2.69 -4.68
N PHE A 40 1.92 3.80 -5.09
CA PHE A 40 0.46 3.88 -5.23
C PHE A 40 -0.07 2.90 -6.28
N VAL A 41 0.56 2.81 -7.44
CA VAL A 41 0.16 1.86 -8.51
C VAL A 41 0.28 0.41 -8.03
N ASP A 42 1.40 0.05 -7.40
CA ASP A 42 1.61 -1.31 -6.89
C ASP A 42 0.58 -1.64 -5.80
N ALA A 43 0.33 -0.71 -4.87
CA ALA A 43 -0.69 -0.87 -3.84
C ALA A 43 -2.11 -0.97 -4.43
N TYR A 44 -2.42 -0.22 -5.49
CA TYR A 44 -3.68 -0.32 -6.23
C TYR A 44 -3.88 -1.69 -6.88
N PHE A 45 -2.84 -2.29 -7.46
CA PHE A 45 -2.96 -3.63 -8.02
C PHE A 45 -3.06 -4.72 -6.94
N LEU A 46 -2.35 -4.54 -5.82
CA LEU A 46 -2.52 -5.40 -4.64
C LEU A 46 -3.93 -5.30 -4.07
N SER A 47 -4.57 -4.13 -4.19
CA SER A 47 -5.92 -3.93 -3.68
C SER A 47 -7.01 -4.72 -4.40
N LYS A 48 -6.70 -5.26 -5.59
CA LYS A 48 -7.57 -6.20 -6.31
C LYS A 48 -7.61 -7.59 -5.65
N LYS A 49 -6.70 -7.87 -4.71
CA LYS A 49 -6.62 -9.13 -3.95
C LYS A 49 -6.88 -8.95 -2.47
N TYR A 50 -6.48 -7.82 -1.89
CA TYR A 50 -6.59 -7.52 -0.46
C TYR A 50 -7.23 -6.15 -0.28
N SER A 51 -8.21 -6.01 0.61
CA SER A 51 -8.74 -4.67 0.91
C SER A 51 -7.67 -3.77 1.54
N LEU A 52 -7.87 -2.45 1.51
CA LEU A 52 -6.92 -1.54 2.17
C LEU A 52 -6.84 -1.81 3.68
N GLU A 53 -7.94 -2.23 4.32
CA GLU A 53 -7.91 -2.72 5.71
C GLU A 53 -7.04 -3.97 5.88
N ASP A 54 -7.16 -4.96 4.98
CA ASP A 54 -6.29 -6.16 5.04
C ASP A 54 -4.81 -5.76 4.93
N MET A 55 -4.49 -4.80 4.06
CA MET A 55 -3.12 -4.29 3.89
C MET A 55 -2.61 -3.56 5.14
N LEU A 56 -3.47 -2.81 5.84
CA LEU A 56 -3.15 -2.19 7.13
C LEU A 56 -2.94 -3.25 8.22
N ASP A 57 -3.74 -4.31 8.22
CA ASP A 57 -3.57 -5.43 9.16
C ASP A 57 -2.27 -6.19 8.90
N PHE A 58 -1.87 -6.39 7.63
CA PHE A 58 -0.56 -6.92 7.27
C PHE A 58 0.57 -6.02 7.76
N TYR A 59 0.44 -4.70 7.58
CA TYR A 59 1.40 -3.74 8.13
C TYR A 59 1.52 -3.87 9.65
N GLN A 60 0.39 -3.96 10.36
CA GLN A 60 0.39 -4.15 11.81
C GLN A 60 1.07 -5.45 12.21
N ASN A 61 0.76 -6.57 11.56
CA ASN A 61 1.37 -7.85 11.88
C ASN A 61 2.88 -7.90 11.59
N LYS A 62 3.34 -7.10 10.62
CA LYS A 62 4.73 -7.08 10.18
C LYS A 62 5.61 -6.16 11.03
N TYR A 63 5.08 -4.97 11.35
CA TYR A 63 5.85 -3.90 11.99
C TYR A 63 5.44 -3.67 13.45
N ALA A 64 4.24 -4.11 13.86
CA ALA A 64 3.69 -3.97 15.22
C ALA A 64 3.65 -2.52 15.75
N VAL A 65 3.54 -1.54 14.85
CA VAL A 65 3.54 -0.10 15.17
C VAL A 65 2.39 0.66 14.51
N LEU A 66 1.37 -0.02 13.97
CA LEU A 66 0.27 0.64 13.27
C LEU A 66 -0.42 1.70 14.13
N GLU A 67 -0.61 1.46 15.43
CA GLU A 67 -1.28 2.44 16.31
C GLU A 67 -0.60 3.83 16.30
N ASN A 68 0.73 3.85 16.28
CA ASN A 68 1.51 5.10 16.27
C ASN A 68 1.60 5.72 14.86
N HIS A 69 1.44 4.91 13.82
CA HIS A 69 1.65 5.29 12.43
C HIS A 69 0.36 5.49 11.64
N LEU A 70 -0.79 5.02 12.14
CA LEU A 70 -2.05 4.95 11.40
C LEU A 70 -2.45 6.31 10.83
N TYR A 71 -2.39 7.37 11.63
CA TYR A 71 -2.74 8.71 11.17
C TYR A 71 -1.79 9.23 10.07
N SER A 72 -0.48 8.97 10.21
CA SER A 72 0.51 9.32 9.19
C SER A 72 0.27 8.55 7.89
N ILE A 73 0.05 7.23 7.99
CA ILE A 73 -0.26 6.35 6.86
C ILE A 73 -1.53 6.82 6.13
N LEU A 74 -2.63 7.06 6.85
CA LEU A 74 -3.89 7.50 6.22
C LEU A 74 -3.73 8.86 5.53
N ARG A 75 -2.95 9.77 6.11
CA ARG A 75 -2.61 11.05 5.47
C ARG A 75 -1.80 10.83 4.21
N SER A 76 -0.74 10.01 4.26
CA SER A 76 0.11 9.73 3.10
C SER A 76 -0.67 9.04 1.98
N LEU A 77 -1.65 8.20 2.28
CA LEU A 77 -2.51 7.54 1.29
C LEU A 77 -3.45 8.50 0.54
N ASP A 78 -3.68 9.71 1.05
CA ASP A 78 -4.46 10.77 0.39
C ASP A 78 -3.58 11.95 -0.09
N TYR A 79 -2.25 11.84 0.07
CA TYR A 79 -1.29 12.86 -0.32
C TYR A 79 -0.54 12.43 -1.59
N PHE A 80 -0.85 13.10 -2.70
CA PHE A 80 -0.36 12.70 -4.03
C PHE A 80 0.72 13.63 -4.60
N GLU A 81 1.08 14.72 -3.92
CA GLU A 81 1.95 15.75 -4.50
C GLU A 81 3.31 15.19 -4.92
N ASP A 82 3.93 14.35 -4.08
CA ASP A 82 5.22 13.72 -4.39
C ASP A 82 5.12 12.78 -5.60
N ALA A 83 4.07 11.94 -5.65
CA ALA A 83 3.77 11.09 -6.81
C ALA A 83 3.43 11.89 -8.09
N GLU A 84 2.96 13.13 -7.95
CA GLU A 84 2.64 14.00 -9.08
C GLU A 84 3.87 14.73 -9.64
N GLN A 85 4.95 14.84 -8.87
CA GLN A 85 6.25 15.29 -9.40
C GLN A 85 6.81 14.28 -10.42
N GLU A 86 6.49 13.00 -10.29
CA GLU A 86 6.78 11.96 -11.29
C GLU A 86 5.83 12.10 -12.49
N LYS A 87 6.28 12.80 -13.54
CA LYS A 87 5.45 13.12 -14.71
C LYS A 87 5.01 11.90 -15.53
N GLN A 88 5.62 10.74 -15.34
CA GLN A 88 5.39 9.55 -16.16
C GLN A 88 4.82 8.42 -15.32
N MET A 89 3.84 7.69 -15.88
CA MET A 89 3.40 6.42 -15.30
C MET A 89 4.55 5.40 -15.34
N PRO A 90 4.64 4.48 -14.37
CA PRO A 90 5.55 3.35 -14.47
C PRO A 90 5.22 2.51 -15.72
N GLN A 91 6.19 1.72 -16.18
CA GLN A 91 5.93 0.70 -17.20
C GLN A 91 5.05 -0.38 -16.59
N MET A 92 3.87 -0.61 -17.16
CA MET A 92 2.87 -1.53 -16.62
C MET A 92 2.46 -2.54 -17.68
N LEU A 93 2.22 -3.79 -17.25
CA LEU A 93 1.63 -4.83 -18.09
C LEU A 93 0.12 -4.66 -18.24
N THR A 94 -0.52 -4.03 -17.27
CA THR A 94 -1.95 -3.70 -17.26
C THR A 94 -2.09 -2.20 -17.16
N GLU A 95 -2.80 -1.60 -18.10
CA GLU A 95 -3.01 -0.16 -18.12
C GLU A 95 -3.94 0.28 -16.99
N VAL A 96 -3.61 1.40 -16.35
CA VAL A 96 -4.44 2.11 -15.39
C VAL A 96 -4.10 3.60 -15.49
N SER A 97 -5.08 4.48 -15.34
CA SER A 97 -4.84 5.92 -15.30
C SER A 97 -4.42 6.37 -13.91
N TRP A 98 -3.62 7.44 -13.81
CA TRP A 98 -3.27 8.01 -12.51
C TRP A 98 -4.51 8.47 -11.71
N GLU A 99 -5.51 9.02 -12.41
CA GLU A 99 -6.73 9.48 -11.74
C GLU A 99 -7.54 8.33 -11.14
N GLU A 100 -7.61 7.18 -11.82
CA GLU A 100 -8.27 5.98 -11.30
C GLU A 100 -7.61 5.49 -10.00
N VAL A 101 -6.27 5.53 -9.94
CA VAL A 101 -5.52 5.18 -8.72
C VAL A 101 -5.85 6.15 -7.59
N LYS A 102 -5.83 7.46 -7.84
CA LYS A 102 -6.16 8.47 -6.83
C LYS A 102 -7.60 8.35 -6.32
N GLU A 103 -8.56 8.16 -7.23
CA GLU A 103 -9.97 8.01 -6.88
C GLU A 103 -10.20 6.79 -5.99
N TYR A 104 -9.53 5.68 -6.29
CA TYR A 104 -9.54 4.49 -5.43
C TYR A 104 -9.09 4.82 -3.99
N PHE A 105 -7.91 5.42 -3.82
CA PHE A 105 -7.37 5.70 -2.49
C PHE A 105 -8.23 6.71 -1.72
N ARG A 106 -8.67 7.81 -2.36
CA ARG A 106 -9.58 8.79 -1.74
C ARG A 106 -10.85 8.14 -1.21
N LYS A 107 -11.48 7.29 -2.03
CA LYS A 107 -12.71 6.58 -1.65
C LYS A 107 -12.49 5.65 -0.47
N GLU A 108 -11.41 4.88 -0.48
CA GLU A 108 -11.11 3.92 0.59
C GLU A 108 -10.71 4.61 1.89
N ILE A 109 -9.94 5.70 1.83
CA ILE A 109 -9.59 6.49 3.01
C ILE A 109 -10.84 7.13 3.63
N HIS A 110 -11.74 7.66 2.81
CA HIS A 110 -13.04 8.16 3.28
C HIS A 110 -13.83 7.05 3.99
N ARG A 111 -13.97 5.88 3.36
CA ARG A 111 -14.67 4.70 3.92
C ARG A 111 -14.09 4.26 5.27
N ILE A 112 -12.76 4.17 5.38
CA ILE A 112 -12.06 3.75 6.60
C ILE A 112 -12.23 4.79 7.71
N THR A 113 -12.10 6.08 7.38
CA THR A 113 -12.22 7.18 8.35
C THR A 113 -13.64 7.26 8.91
N GLU A 114 -14.67 7.16 8.07
CA GLU A 114 -16.07 7.14 8.53
C GLU A 114 -16.36 5.95 9.46
N LYS A 115 -15.84 4.77 9.14
CA LYS A 115 -16.00 3.57 9.97
C LYS A 115 -15.37 3.78 11.35
N LYS A 116 -14.16 4.35 11.41
CA LYS A 116 -13.44 4.62 12.66
C LYS A 116 -14.08 5.72 13.52
N LEU A 117 -14.76 6.71 12.92
CA LEU A 117 -15.49 7.74 13.67
C LEU A 117 -16.78 7.23 14.33
N ARG A 118 -17.32 6.10 13.85
CA ARG A 118 -18.56 5.48 14.37
C ARG A 118 -18.31 4.40 15.44
N THR A 119 -17.05 4.10 15.75
CA THR A 119 -16.65 3.05 16.71
C THR A 119 -16.09 3.71 17.96
#